data_AF-A0A431VDA3-F1
#
_entry.id   AF-A0A431VDA3-F1
#
_cell.length_a   1.000
_cell.length_b   1.000
_cell.length_c   1.000
_cell.angle_alpha   90.00
_cell.angle_beta   90.00
_cell.angle_gamma   90.00
#
_symmetry.space_group_name_H-M   'P 1'
#
loop_
_entity.id
_entity.type
_entity.pdbx_description
1 polymer ?
#
loop_
_entity_poly.entity_id
_entity_poly.type
_entity_poly.pdbx_seq_one_letter_code
_entity_poly.pdbx_strand_id
1 'polypeptide(L)'
;MSHDQLYEALRREYLKRGMSGLASSPEQVTSGLHKILALRPKALRNAIQEAAKNHLEVIEAAPLPEGLEDDTVDPARLNLYGMFPSDLNQWERAFAQLLDDDLSETVAWWHRNPPRKPYSTAVPLPGQHQQSYYYPDFVVGVPERTRAEGISLIEVKRDLNDEIGNARAKAQVAHPIYRRILMVHLDHNHDWRIVNYDPQRNLNTLGQPFRIDQLGSL
;
A
#
# COMPACT_ATOMS: atom_id res chain seq x y z
N MET A 1 11.06 -16.32 12.96
CA MET A 1 11.23 -17.78 13.06
C MET A 1 12.28 -18.19 12.04
N SER A 2 13.40 -18.78 12.47
CA SER A 2 14.52 -19.13 11.58
C SER A 2 14.22 -20.41 10.77
N HIS A 3 14.99 -20.63 9.69
CA HIS A 3 14.93 -21.86 8.89
C HIS A 3 15.06 -23.11 9.77
N ASP A 4 16.01 -23.10 10.71
CA ASP A 4 16.28 -24.21 11.62
C ASP A 4 15.09 -24.52 12.53
N GLN A 5 14.34 -23.50 12.95
CA GLN A 5 13.14 -23.69 13.76
C GLN A 5 12.02 -24.39 12.96
N LEU A 6 11.85 -24.05 11.68
CA LEU A 6 10.88 -24.71 10.80
C LEU A 6 11.30 -26.14 10.47
N TYR A 7 12.59 -26.35 10.22
CA TYR A 7 13.19 -27.66 10.00
C TYR A 7 12.95 -28.58 11.21
N GLU A 8 13.29 -28.12 12.42
CA GLU A 8 13.10 -28.93 13.63
C GLU A 8 11.61 -29.14 13.96
N ALA A 9 10.75 -28.17 13.66
CA ALA A 9 9.30 -28.35 13.80
C ALA A 9 8.76 -29.45 12.87
N LEU A 10 9.15 -29.45 11.59
CA LEU A 10 8.72 -30.47 10.64
C LEU A 10 9.29 -31.84 11.00
N ARG A 11 10.56 -31.90 11.38
CA ARG A 11 11.23 -33.13 11.84
C ARG A 11 10.48 -33.76 13.02
N ARG A 12 10.13 -32.95 14.04
CA ARG A 12 9.33 -33.42 15.19
C ARG A 12 7.95 -33.95 14.77
N GLU A 13 7.27 -33.28 13.85
CA GLU A 13 5.97 -33.74 13.36
C GLU A 13 6.09 -35.06 12.60
N TYR A 14 7.15 -35.25 11.79
CA TYR A 14 7.42 -36.54 11.15
C TYR A 14 7.62 -37.67 12.16
N LEU A 15 8.42 -37.45 13.21
CA LEU A 15 8.61 -38.44 14.29
C LEU A 15 7.29 -38.76 15.00
N LYS A 16 6.50 -37.73 15.34
CA LYS A 16 5.20 -37.89 16.01
C LYS A 16 4.20 -38.71 15.19
N ARG A 17 4.28 -38.62 13.86
CA ARG A 17 3.43 -39.35 12.92
C ARG A 17 3.97 -40.74 12.55
N GLY A 18 5.07 -41.18 13.16
CA GLY A 18 5.71 -42.46 12.84
C GLY A 18 6.46 -42.48 11.50
N MET A 19 6.69 -41.31 10.88
CA MET A 19 7.43 -41.17 9.62
C MET A 19 8.94 -41.02 9.87
N SER A 20 9.51 -41.91 10.70
CA SER A 20 10.91 -41.81 11.15
C SER A 20 11.93 -41.83 10.01
N GLY A 21 11.63 -42.50 8.89
CA GLY A 21 12.46 -42.46 7.69
C GLY A 21 12.64 -41.04 7.15
N LEU A 22 11.55 -40.27 7.05
CA LEU A 22 11.57 -38.87 6.58
C LEU A 22 12.26 -37.90 7.54
N ALA A 23 12.28 -38.23 8.84
CA ALA A 23 12.95 -37.44 9.88
C ALA A 23 14.45 -37.74 10.04
N SER A 24 14.95 -38.79 9.37
CA SER A 24 16.31 -39.30 9.57
C SER A 24 17.37 -38.61 8.71
N SER A 25 16.96 -38.03 7.58
CA SER A 25 17.85 -37.35 6.63
C SER A 25 17.49 -35.85 6.52
N PRO A 26 18.48 -34.94 6.64
CA PRO A 26 18.27 -33.52 6.42
C PRO A 26 17.72 -33.16 5.04
N GLU A 27 18.10 -33.92 4.01
CA GLU A 27 17.63 -33.75 2.66
C GLU A 27 16.12 -34.07 2.55
N GLN A 28 15.65 -35.11 3.27
CA GLN A 28 14.23 -35.49 3.27
C GLN A 28 13.36 -34.50 4.02
N VAL A 29 13.82 -33.98 5.16
CA VAL A 29 13.11 -32.91 5.90
C VAL A 29 13.05 -31.64 5.05
N THR A 30 14.16 -31.24 4.42
CA THR A 30 14.21 -30.09 3.52
C THR A 30 13.30 -30.24 2.31
N SER A 31 13.32 -31.41 1.65
CA SER A 31 12.41 -31.72 0.53
C SER A 31 10.94 -31.69 0.97
N GLY A 32 10.65 -32.17 2.19
CA GLY A 32 9.35 -32.05 2.83
C GLY A 32 8.88 -30.59 3.01
N LEU A 33 9.76 -29.72 3.53
CA LEU A 33 9.49 -28.28 3.62
C LEU A 33 9.20 -27.69 2.25
N HIS A 34 10.02 -27.97 1.23
CA HIS A 34 9.80 -27.49 -0.14
C HIS A 34 8.45 -27.95 -0.69
N LYS A 35 8.07 -29.21 -0.47
CA LYS A 35 6.75 -29.73 -0.86
C LYS A 35 5.61 -29.02 -0.14
N ILE A 36 5.73 -28.75 1.16
CA ILE A 36 4.71 -28.00 1.92
C ILE A 36 4.56 -26.58 1.35
N LEU A 37 5.67 -25.91 1.03
CA LEU A 37 5.66 -24.58 0.42
C LEU A 37 5.03 -24.60 -0.98
N ALA A 38 5.38 -25.60 -1.80
CA ALA A 38 4.82 -25.78 -3.14
C ALA A 38 3.31 -26.09 -3.10
N LEU A 39 2.86 -26.88 -2.11
CA LEU A 39 1.44 -27.23 -1.93
C LEU A 39 0.64 -26.11 -1.25
N ARG A 40 1.30 -25.16 -0.59
CA ARG A 40 0.65 -24.06 0.15
C ARG A 40 1.25 -22.69 -0.22
N PRO A 41 1.16 -22.27 -1.49
CA PRO A 41 1.75 -21.00 -1.94
C PRO A 41 1.18 -19.78 -1.20
N LYS A 42 -0.09 -19.83 -0.80
CA LYS A 42 -0.73 -18.78 0.02
C LYS A 42 -0.12 -18.67 1.42
N ALA A 43 0.23 -19.79 2.05
CA ALA A 43 0.80 -19.80 3.39
C ALA A 43 2.20 -19.15 3.41
N LEU A 44 3.01 -19.41 2.38
CA LEU A 44 4.30 -18.75 2.20
C LEU A 44 4.13 -17.23 2.02
N ARG A 45 3.21 -16.82 1.15
CA ARG A 45 2.92 -15.39 0.92
C ARG A 45 2.49 -14.69 2.21
N ASN A 46 1.58 -15.28 2.98
CA ASN A 46 1.11 -14.73 4.25
C ASN A 46 2.25 -14.65 5.28
N ALA A 47 3.10 -15.68 5.37
CA ALA A 47 4.25 -15.69 6.27
C ALA A 47 5.27 -14.60 5.91
N ILE A 48 5.53 -14.37 4.60
CA ILE A 48 6.39 -13.29 4.12
C ILE A 48 5.79 -11.91 4.47
N GLN A 49 4.48 -11.72 4.26
CA GLN A 49 3.80 -10.48 4.61
C GLN A 49 3.84 -10.20 6.13
N GLU A 50 3.59 -11.21 6.95
CA GLU A 50 3.63 -11.10 8.41
C GLU A 50 5.06 -10.85 8.92
N ALA A 51 6.06 -11.56 8.39
CA ALA A 51 7.45 -11.33 8.74
C ALA A 51 7.88 -9.91 8.36
N ALA A 52 7.55 -9.45 7.14
CA ALA A 52 7.83 -8.10 6.72
C ALA A 52 7.17 -7.09 7.67
N LYS A 53 5.87 -7.22 7.95
CA LYS A 53 5.15 -6.33 8.86
C LYS A 53 5.83 -6.17 10.23
N ASN A 54 6.40 -7.26 10.77
CA ASN A 54 7.07 -7.26 12.07
C ASN A 54 8.52 -6.75 12.04
N HIS A 55 9.13 -6.61 10.86
CA HIS A 55 10.53 -6.22 10.68
C HIS A 55 10.70 -5.01 9.75
N LEU A 56 9.63 -4.28 9.47
CA LEU A 56 9.70 -3.04 8.69
C LEU A 56 10.25 -1.91 9.55
N GLU A 57 11.34 -1.31 9.09
CA GLU A 57 11.86 -0.07 9.63
C GLU A 57 11.38 1.09 8.75
N VAL A 58 10.98 2.19 9.40
CA VAL A 58 10.64 3.43 8.70
C VAL A 58 11.90 4.28 8.65
N ILE A 59 12.29 4.65 7.44
CA ILE A 59 13.43 5.51 7.17
C ILE A 59 12.89 6.83 6.67
N GLU A 60 13.43 7.93 7.18
CA GLU A 60 13.11 9.26 6.70
C GLU A 60 13.52 9.41 5.23
N ALA A 61 12.61 9.92 4.40
CA ALA A 61 12.90 10.17 3.00
C ALA A 61 13.85 11.37 2.86
N ALA A 62 14.47 11.53 1.68
CA ALA A 62 15.22 12.75 1.39
C ALA A 62 14.28 13.98 1.49
N PRO A 63 14.81 15.17 1.81
CA PRO A 63 14.03 16.40 1.77
C PRO A 63 13.33 16.58 0.42
N LEU A 64 12.13 17.17 0.47
CA LEU A 64 11.44 17.61 -0.73
C LEU A 64 12.29 18.68 -1.45
N PRO A 65 12.26 18.73 -2.79
CA PRO A 65 12.93 19.79 -3.54
C PRO A 65 12.36 21.16 -3.16
N GLU A 66 13.17 22.22 -3.26
CA GLU A 66 12.74 23.59 -2.90
C GLU A 66 11.65 24.13 -3.83
N GLY A 67 11.58 23.62 -5.05
CA GLY A 67 10.56 23.96 -6.03
C GLY A 67 10.44 22.89 -7.11
N LEU A 68 9.37 23.00 -7.91
CA LEU A 68 9.22 22.26 -9.15
C LEU A 68 9.61 23.17 -10.30
N GLU A 69 10.52 22.72 -11.15
CA GLU A 69 10.86 23.42 -12.40
C GLU A 69 9.79 23.06 -13.44
N ASP A 70 8.81 23.95 -13.62
CA ASP A 70 7.79 23.80 -14.66
C ASP A 70 7.35 25.18 -15.18
N ASP A 71 7.54 25.40 -16.47
CA ASP A 71 7.38 26.72 -17.10
C ASP A 71 5.90 27.09 -17.33
N THR A 72 4.96 26.13 -17.22
CA THR A 72 3.54 26.34 -17.51
C THR A 72 2.62 25.54 -16.59
N VAL A 73 2.22 26.13 -15.47
CA VAL A 73 1.42 25.43 -14.46
C VAL A 73 0.34 26.31 -13.86
N ASP A 74 -0.87 25.75 -13.81
CA ASP A 74 -2.02 26.38 -13.19
C ASP A 74 -1.76 26.55 -11.68
N PRO A 75 -2.16 27.68 -11.07
CA PRO A 75 -2.01 27.88 -9.64
C PRO A 75 -2.89 26.89 -8.85
N ALA A 76 -2.36 26.39 -7.73
CA ALA A 76 -3.06 25.51 -6.80
C ALA A 76 -2.84 26.02 -5.38
N ARG A 77 -3.90 26.44 -4.70
CA ARG A 77 -3.84 27.15 -3.41
C ARG A 77 -3.32 26.28 -2.28
N LEU A 78 -3.69 25.01 -2.27
CA LEU A 78 -3.36 24.04 -1.22
C LEU A 78 -2.23 23.09 -1.64
N ASN A 79 -1.74 23.18 -2.87
CA ASN A 79 -0.54 22.43 -3.24
C ASN A 79 0.69 22.98 -2.50
N LEU A 80 1.58 22.09 -2.06
CA LEU A 80 2.81 22.49 -1.36
C LEU A 80 3.69 23.48 -2.13
N TYR A 81 3.69 23.42 -3.48
CA TYR A 81 4.44 24.31 -4.35
C TYR A 81 3.59 25.43 -4.97
N GLY A 82 2.31 25.54 -4.59
CA GLY A 82 1.40 26.58 -5.09
C GLY A 82 0.89 26.35 -6.52
N MET A 83 1.05 25.15 -7.07
CA MET A 83 0.79 24.86 -8.49
C MET A 83 0.30 23.42 -8.70
N PHE A 84 -0.47 23.18 -9.76
CA PHE A 84 -0.78 21.83 -10.23
C PHE A 84 0.40 21.30 -11.05
N PRO A 85 1.06 20.19 -10.67
CA PRO A 85 2.11 19.58 -11.50
C PRO A 85 1.61 19.26 -12.92
N SER A 86 2.42 19.53 -13.94
CA SER A 86 2.05 19.26 -15.34
C SER A 86 1.91 17.78 -15.67
N ASP A 87 2.59 16.92 -14.91
CA ASP A 87 2.63 15.48 -15.15
C ASP A 87 1.52 14.68 -14.44
N LEU A 88 0.52 15.37 -13.88
CA LEU A 88 -0.73 14.77 -13.41
C LEU A 88 -1.53 14.25 -14.61
N ASN A 89 -1.91 12.97 -14.57
CA ASN A 89 -2.88 12.45 -15.54
C ASN A 89 -4.29 13.05 -15.32
N GLN A 90 -5.24 12.78 -16.23
CA GLN A 90 -6.59 13.36 -16.17
C GLN A 90 -7.30 13.13 -14.82
N TRP A 91 -7.18 11.94 -14.23
CA TRP A 91 -7.91 11.57 -13.01
C TRP A 91 -7.18 12.06 -11.76
N GLU A 92 -5.85 11.98 -11.77
CA GLU A 92 -5.02 12.60 -10.73
C GLU A 92 -5.27 14.11 -10.67
N ARG A 93 -5.38 14.78 -11.83
CA ARG A 93 -5.71 16.20 -11.91
C ARG A 93 -7.11 16.50 -11.38
N ALA A 94 -8.11 15.70 -11.74
CA ALA A 94 -9.46 15.85 -11.20
C ALA A 94 -9.51 15.67 -9.68
N PHE A 95 -8.73 14.73 -9.13
CA PHE A 95 -8.65 14.52 -7.68
C PHE A 95 -7.86 15.64 -6.99
N ALA A 96 -6.77 16.10 -7.58
CA ALA A 96 -6.01 17.25 -7.08
C ALA A 96 -6.88 18.50 -7.02
N GLN A 97 -7.70 18.75 -8.05
CA GLN A 97 -8.65 19.87 -8.04
C GLN A 97 -9.66 19.75 -6.90
N LEU A 98 -10.20 18.55 -6.66
CA LEU A 98 -11.09 18.29 -5.53
C LEU A 98 -10.42 18.66 -4.20
N LEU A 99 -9.15 18.27 -4.00
CA LEU A 99 -8.40 18.62 -2.79
C LEU A 99 -8.16 20.13 -2.68
N ASP A 100 -7.80 20.79 -3.78
CA ASP A 100 -7.46 22.21 -3.82
C ASP A 100 -8.66 23.14 -3.62
N ASP A 101 -9.84 22.68 -4.07
CA ASP A 101 -11.12 23.36 -3.92
C ASP A 101 -11.72 23.22 -2.50
N ASP A 102 -11.02 22.57 -1.57
CA ASP A 102 -11.52 22.42 -0.20
C ASP A 102 -11.68 23.76 0.52
N LEU A 103 -12.93 24.11 0.81
CA LEU A 103 -13.32 25.29 1.59
C LEU A 103 -13.63 24.95 3.05
N SER A 104 -13.61 23.66 3.43
CA SER A 104 -13.89 23.21 4.79
C SER A 104 -12.70 23.29 5.73
N GLU A 105 -11.51 23.65 5.22
CA GLU A 105 -10.24 23.67 5.94
C GLU A 105 -9.78 22.28 6.45
N THR A 106 -10.36 21.21 5.90
CA THR A 106 -9.96 19.83 6.20
C THR A 106 -8.57 19.54 5.61
N VAL A 107 -8.30 20.03 4.40
CA VAL A 107 -7.01 19.91 3.71
C VAL A 107 -6.18 21.15 3.99
N ALA A 108 -5.07 20.98 4.73
CA ALA A 108 -4.11 22.06 4.91
C ALA A 108 -3.16 22.19 3.73
N TRP A 109 -2.73 21.05 3.17
CA TRP A 109 -1.91 21.00 1.98
C TRP A 109 -1.99 19.63 1.31
N TRP A 110 -1.64 19.57 0.03
CA TRP A 110 -1.46 18.32 -0.70
C TRP A 110 -0.17 18.35 -1.53
N HIS A 111 0.42 17.18 -1.73
CA HIS A 111 1.60 16.97 -2.57
C HIS A 111 1.40 15.69 -3.40
N ARG A 112 1.64 15.78 -4.71
CA ARG A 112 1.74 14.59 -5.55
C ARG A 112 3.00 13.83 -5.18
N ASN A 113 2.91 12.54 -4.89
CA ASN A 113 4.03 11.68 -4.53
C ASN A 113 4.55 10.93 -5.77
N PRO A 114 5.57 11.47 -6.49
CA PRO A 114 6.08 10.81 -7.69
C PRO A 114 6.69 9.46 -7.33
N PRO A 115 6.60 8.43 -8.17
CA PRO A 115 7.20 7.14 -7.87
C PRO A 115 8.73 7.19 -8.00
N ARG A 116 9.42 6.43 -7.13
CA ARG A 116 10.87 6.15 -7.20
C ARG A 116 11.78 7.39 -7.11
N LYS A 117 11.34 8.46 -6.46
CA LYS A 117 12.23 9.58 -6.09
C LYS A 117 12.76 9.37 -4.67
N PRO A 118 13.94 9.94 -4.32
CA PRO A 118 14.49 9.83 -2.98
C PRO A 118 13.59 10.41 -1.88
N TYR A 119 12.74 11.37 -2.23
CA TYR A 119 11.78 12.02 -1.35
C TYR A 119 10.38 11.39 -1.40
N SER A 120 10.19 10.29 -2.14
CA SER A 120 8.90 9.63 -2.27
C SER A 120 8.54 8.81 -1.03
N THR A 121 7.29 8.89 -0.59
CA THR A 121 6.74 7.92 0.37
C THR A 121 6.48 6.59 -0.34
N ALA A 122 7.03 5.51 0.21
CA ALA A 122 6.88 4.16 -0.34
C ALA A 122 6.51 3.16 0.74
N VAL A 123 5.65 2.20 0.41
CA VAL A 123 5.30 1.07 1.26
C VAL A 123 5.73 -0.22 0.57
N PRO A 124 6.56 -1.07 1.20
CA PRO A 124 6.93 -2.36 0.62
C PRO A 124 5.70 -3.21 0.34
N LEU A 125 5.73 -3.98 -0.75
CA LEU A 125 4.74 -4.98 -1.11
C LEU A 125 5.37 -6.39 -1.05
N PRO A 126 5.51 -6.98 0.14
CA PRO A 126 6.18 -8.27 0.32
C PRO A 126 5.49 -9.37 -0.50
N GLY A 127 6.30 -10.22 -1.14
CA GLY A 127 5.81 -11.36 -1.91
C GLY A 127 5.16 -10.99 -3.25
N GLN A 128 5.37 -9.79 -3.78
CA GLN A 128 5.09 -9.47 -5.19
C GLN A 128 6.35 -9.59 -6.03
N HIS A 129 6.24 -10.28 -7.17
CA HIS A 129 7.36 -10.51 -8.08
C HIS A 129 7.62 -9.31 -9.02
N GLN A 130 6.59 -8.53 -9.37
CA GLN A 130 6.70 -7.46 -10.36
C GLN A 130 6.94 -6.07 -9.75
N GLN A 131 6.45 -5.83 -8.53
CA GLN A 131 6.52 -4.53 -7.88
C GLN A 131 6.78 -4.71 -6.38
N SER A 132 8.00 -4.40 -5.94
CA SER A 132 8.42 -4.55 -4.54
C SER A 132 7.98 -3.39 -3.64
N TYR A 133 7.63 -2.24 -4.23
CA TYR A 133 7.23 -1.03 -3.51
C TYR A 133 5.98 -0.41 -4.13
N TYR A 134 5.12 0.09 -3.25
CA TYR A 134 3.94 0.84 -3.56
C TYR A 134 4.14 2.31 -3.24
N TYR A 135 3.92 3.17 -4.22
CA TYR A 135 3.95 4.62 -4.08
C TYR A 135 2.51 5.11 -4.24
N PRO A 136 1.84 5.57 -3.18
CA PRO A 136 0.55 6.25 -3.30
C PRO A 136 0.69 7.50 -4.17
N ASP A 137 -0.37 7.91 -4.86
CA ASP A 137 -0.31 9.06 -5.78
C ASP A 137 -0.22 10.40 -5.05
N PHE A 138 -0.82 10.53 -3.86
CA PHE A 138 -0.86 11.77 -3.09
C PHE A 138 -0.50 11.57 -1.61
N VAL A 139 0.13 12.60 -1.05
CA VAL A 139 0.33 12.83 0.38
C VAL A 139 -0.45 14.08 0.74
N VAL A 140 -1.34 13.98 1.73
CA VAL A 140 -2.26 15.06 2.11
C VAL A 140 -2.11 15.37 3.60
N GLY A 141 -1.89 16.63 3.93
CA GLY A 141 -1.90 17.16 5.29
C GLY A 141 -3.33 17.50 5.74
N VAL A 142 -3.76 16.89 6.84
CA VAL A 142 -5.11 16.95 7.40
C VAL A 142 -4.99 17.28 8.90
N PRO A 143 -5.12 18.56 9.31
CA PRO A 143 -4.84 18.99 10.68
C PRO A 143 -5.65 18.26 11.76
N GLU A 144 -6.92 17.95 11.49
CA GLU A 144 -7.81 17.30 12.45
C GLU A 144 -7.50 15.80 12.67
N ARG A 145 -6.62 15.24 11.83
CA ARG A 145 -6.26 13.83 11.87
C ARG A 145 -5.24 13.58 13.00
N THR A 146 -5.74 13.15 14.15
CA THR A 146 -4.92 12.83 15.35
C THR A 146 -3.99 11.63 15.20
N ARG A 147 -4.15 10.84 14.14
CA ARG A 147 -3.32 9.66 13.81
C ARG A 147 -2.40 10.01 12.65
N ALA A 148 -1.37 9.19 12.43
CA ALA A 148 -0.53 9.30 11.25
C ALA A 148 0.12 10.68 11.08
N GLU A 149 0.36 11.41 12.18
CA GLU A 149 0.97 12.75 12.17
C GLU A 149 0.22 13.77 11.29
N GLY A 150 -1.11 13.64 11.20
CA GLY A 150 -1.90 14.51 10.33
C GLY A 150 -1.81 14.15 8.85
N ILE A 151 -1.15 13.05 8.47
CA ILE A 151 -0.96 12.68 7.07
C ILE A 151 -1.95 11.61 6.62
N SER A 152 -2.51 11.81 5.43
CA SER A 152 -3.27 10.81 4.68
C SER A 152 -2.55 10.48 3.37
N LEU A 153 -2.33 9.18 3.14
CA LEU A 153 -1.79 8.68 1.86
C LEU A 153 -2.97 8.26 0.98
N ILE A 154 -3.01 8.75 -0.26
CA ILE A 154 -4.14 8.52 -1.17
C ILE A 154 -3.67 7.94 -2.50
N GLU A 155 -4.40 6.93 -2.98
CA GLU A 155 -4.29 6.37 -4.33
C GLU A 155 -5.56 6.65 -5.11
N VAL A 156 -5.38 7.10 -6.34
CA VAL A 156 -6.44 7.37 -7.29
C VAL A 156 -6.49 6.25 -8.33
N LYS A 157 -7.67 5.66 -8.54
CA LYS A 157 -7.88 4.56 -9.48
C LYS A 157 -8.98 4.87 -10.50
N ARG A 158 -8.74 4.45 -11.74
CA ARG A 158 -9.81 4.33 -12.75
C ARG A 158 -10.32 2.90 -12.89
N ASP A 159 -9.49 1.89 -12.68
CA ASP A 159 -9.89 0.48 -12.76
C ASP A 159 -9.83 -0.18 -11.38
N LEU A 160 -10.96 -0.77 -10.95
CA LEU A 160 -11.11 -1.34 -9.61
C LEU A 160 -10.26 -2.60 -9.40
N ASN A 161 -10.19 -3.43 -10.43
CA ASN A 161 -9.48 -4.70 -10.41
C ASN A 161 -8.57 -4.76 -11.63
N ASP A 162 -7.35 -4.26 -11.47
CA ASP A 162 -6.28 -4.54 -12.41
C ASP A 162 -6.02 -6.05 -12.37
N GLU A 163 -6.01 -6.72 -13.53
CA GLU A 163 -5.96 -8.20 -13.64
C GLU A 163 -4.68 -8.80 -13.00
N ILE A 164 -3.68 -7.95 -12.80
CA ILE A 164 -2.43 -8.26 -12.11
C ILE A 164 -2.68 -8.11 -10.60
N GLY A 165 -2.52 -9.19 -9.84
CA GLY A 165 -2.81 -9.31 -8.38
C GLY A 165 -2.19 -8.28 -7.42
N ASN A 166 -1.55 -7.23 -7.92
CA ASN A 166 -1.08 -6.04 -7.23
C ASN A 166 -2.22 -5.24 -6.59
N ALA A 167 -3.40 -5.16 -7.21
CA ALA A 167 -4.55 -4.41 -6.67
C ALA A 167 -4.94 -4.90 -5.26
N ARG A 168 -4.88 -6.23 -5.04
CA ARG A 168 -5.14 -6.86 -3.73
C ARG A 168 -4.06 -6.56 -2.71
N ALA A 169 -2.80 -6.66 -3.12
CA ALA A 169 -1.65 -6.44 -2.23
C ALA A 169 -1.62 -4.97 -1.76
N LYS A 170 -1.87 -4.02 -2.67
CA LYS A 170 -1.96 -2.60 -2.35
C LYS A 170 -3.09 -2.32 -1.35
N ALA A 171 -4.27 -2.91 -1.52
CA ALA A 171 -5.45 -2.61 -0.69
C ALA A 171 -5.31 -3.10 0.78
N GLN A 172 -4.40 -4.05 1.01
CA GLN A 172 -4.15 -4.64 2.32
C GLN A 172 -2.91 -4.06 3.01
N VAL A 173 -2.12 -3.22 2.33
CA VAL A 173 -0.90 -2.66 2.90
C VAL A 173 -1.21 -1.43 3.75
N ALA A 174 -0.42 -1.24 4.79
CA ALA A 174 -0.46 -0.07 5.65
C ALA A 174 0.96 0.39 5.96
N HIS A 175 1.19 1.69 5.90
CA HIS A 175 2.44 2.29 6.37
C HIS A 175 2.49 2.21 7.90
N PRO A 176 3.65 1.87 8.52
CA PRO A 176 3.73 1.74 9.98
C PRO A 176 3.32 3.01 10.75
N ILE A 177 3.67 4.19 10.21
CA ILE A 177 3.31 5.50 10.78
C ILE A 177 2.00 6.00 10.18
N TYR A 178 1.94 6.12 8.85
CA TYR A 178 0.85 6.79 8.14
C TYR A 178 -0.41 5.94 7.96
N ARG A 179 -0.36 4.68 8.41
CA ARG A 179 -1.47 3.72 8.39
C ARG A 179 -1.94 3.40 6.98
N ARG A 180 -3.22 3.03 6.84
CA ARG A 180 -3.80 2.50 5.61
C ARG A 180 -3.82 3.60 4.54
N ILE A 181 -3.46 3.21 3.32
CA ILE A 181 -3.55 4.08 2.15
C ILE A 181 -5.02 4.11 1.72
N LEU A 182 -5.61 5.30 1.66
CA LEU A 182 -6.97 5.51 1.18
C LEU A 182 -6.98 5.33 -0.33
N MET A 183 -7.80 4.41 -0.81
CA MET A 183 -8.00 4.23 -2.25
C MET A 183 -9.33 4.85 -2.64
N VAL A 184 -9.29 5.70 -3.65
CA VAL A 184 -10.48 6.30 -4.26
C VAL A 184 -10.57 5.92 -5.74
N HIS A 185 -11.78 5.70 -6.20
CA HIS A 185 -12.08 5.38 -7.59
C HIS A 185 -13.05 6.41 -8.16
N LEU A 186 -12.76 6.91 -9.35
CA LEU A 186 -13.70 7.73 -10.09
C LEU A 186 -14.68 6.83 -10.83
N ASP A 187 -15.94 6.82 -10.39
CA ASP A 187 -16.96 6.02 -11.05
C ASP A 187 -17.43 6.65 -12.38
N HIS A 188 -18.29 5.94 -13.11
CA HIS A 188 -18.82 6.35 -14.41
C HIS A 188 -19.69 7.62 -14.36
N ASN A 189 -20.17 7.99 -13.16
CA ASN A 189 -20.92 9.23 -12.94
C ASN A 189 -20.01 10.41 -12.59
N HIS A 190 -18.68 10.21 -12.66
CA HIS A 190 -17.66 11.16 -12.21
C HIS A 190 -17.72 11.45 -10.71
N ASP A 191 -18.25 10.52 -9.92
CA ASP A 191 -18.21 10.59 -8.47
C ASP A 191 -17.03 9.79 -7.91
N TRP A 192 -16.32 10.38 -6.95
CA TRP A 192 -15.29 9.68 -6.20
C TRP A 192 -15.91 8.73 -5.17
N ARG A 193 -15.44 7.49 -5.14
CA ARG A 193 -15.87 6.47 -4.18
C ARG A 193 -14.70 5.81 -3.50
N ILE A 194 -14.86 5.51 -2.22
CA ILE A 194 -13.86 4.76 -1.45
C ILE A 194 -13.81 3.33 -1.97
N VAL A 195 -12.60 2.82 -2.21
CA VAL A 195 -12.37 1.42 -2.58
C VAL A 195 -12.11 0.60 -1.32
N ASN A 196 -12.92 -0.44 -1.14
CA ASN A 196 -12.77 -1.41 -0.07
C ASN A 196 -12.26 -2.75 -0.62
N TYR A 197 -11.59 -3.51 0.24
CA TYR A 197 -11.20 -4.88 -0.07
C TYR A 197 -12.16 -5.85 0.60
N ASP A 198 -12.82 -6.71 -0.19
CA ASP A 198 -13.66 -7.79 0.33
C ASP A 198 -12.80 -9.07 0.48
N PRO A 199 -12.50 -9.51 1.71
CA PRO A 199 -11.68 -10.70 1.94
C PRO A 199 -12.38 -12.02 1.57
N GLN A 200 -13.71 -12.05 1.57
CA GLN A 200 -14.47 -13.26 1.22
C GLN A 200 -14.47 -13.48 -0.29
N ARG A 201 -14.72 -12.41 -1.05
CA ARG A 201 -14.72 -12.46 -2.52
C ARG A 201 -13.33 -12.28 -3.12
N ASN A 202 -12.36 -11.83 -2.32
CA ASN A 202 -10.98 -11.57 -2.72
C ASN A 202 -10.92 -10.57 -3.91
N LEU A 203 -11.69 -9.50 -3.82
CA LEU A 203 -11.86 -8.48 -4.85
C LEU A 203 -11.99 -7.09 -4.21
N ASN A 204 -11.61 -6.06 -4.95
CA ASN A 204 -11.94 -4.69 -4.57
C ASN A 204 -13.42 -4.41 -4.89
N THR A 205 -14.08 -3.70 -4.00
CA THR A 205 -15.48 -3.29 -4.13
C THR A 205 -15.60 -1.79 -3.93
N LEU A 206 -16.59 -1.18 -4.59
CA LEU A 206 -16.94 0.22 -4.36
C LEU A 206 -17.69 0.35 -3.05
N GLY A 207 -17.18 1.22 -2.19
CA GLY A 207 -17.83 1.64 -0.96
C GLY A 207 -18.69 2.88 -1.18
N GLN A 208 -18.82 3.63 -0.09
CA GLN A 208 -19.52 4.91 -0.04
C GLN A 208 -18.84 5.99 -0.89
N PRO A 209 -19.57 7.04 -1.30
CA PRO A 209 -18.96 8.23 -1.89
C PRO A 209 -17.89 8.81 -0.97
N PHE A 210 -16.77 9.18 -1.57
CA PHE A 210 -15.69 9.90 -0.90
C PHE A 210 -16.12 11.36 -0.69
N ARG A 211 -15.84 11.87 0.50
CA ARG A 211 -16.02 13.27 0.87
C ARG A 211 -14.78 13.74 1.63
N ILE A 212 -14.39 14.99 1.41
CA ILE A 212 -13.13 15.54 1.94
C ILE A 212 -13.14 15.55 3.47
N ASP A 213 -14.25 15.95 4.08
CA ASP A 213 -14.49 15.97 5.53
C ASP A 213 -14.22 14.62 6.23
N GLN A 214 -14.33 13.51 5.49
CA GLN A 214 -14.03 12.19 6.03
C GLN A 214 -12.53 11.99 6.30
N LEU A 215 -11.63 12.73 5.65
CA LEU A 215 -10.18 12.57 5.79
C LEU A 215 -9.68 12.74 7.23
N GLY A 216 -10.34 13.57 8.04
CA GLY A 216 -10.01 13.73 9.46
C GLY A 216 -10.29 12.48 10.30
N SER A 217 -11.28 11.68 9.88
CA SER A 217 -11.80 10.53 10.62
C SER A 217 -11.25 9.16 10.19
N LEU A 218 -10.66 9.07 8.99
CA LEU A 218 -10.27 7.81 8.34
C LEU A 218 -8.98 7.17 8.84
#